data_AF-M8CH01-F1
#
_entry.id   AF-M8CH01-F1
#
_cell.length_a   1.000
_cell.length_b   1.000
_cell.length_c   1.000
_cell.angle_alpha   90.00
_cell.angle_beta   90.00
_cell.angle_gamma   90.00
#
_symmetry.space_group_name_H-M   'P 1'
#
loop_
_entity.id
_entity.type
_entity.pdbx_description
1 polymer ?
#
loop_
_entity_poly.entity_id
_entity_poly.type
_entity_poly.pdbx_seq_one_letter_code
_entity_poly.pdbx_strand_id
1 'polypeptide(L)'
;MATSFLRLLEESVREAILVSCRNALRASGFRFEDSWAKVIPGSDEGVYAWVAANYAMGTLGGDPHKTIGIIELGGASAQLTFVSDEVLPLELSTNFTFGETTYTLYSNSFLNFGQNAAQDSYREMLKSRERCEYQRCHLGSNFVPELLGHFLATENFYFTSKFFGLDRSSSLSDFVVAGEQLCNKDLSTLRQTYLNHSDEDFSRYCFSSAYIVALLHDNLGVPLDDKRQAYHIRTLSFFLSEIYP
;
A
#
# COMPACT_ATOMS: atom_id res chain seq x y z
N MET A 1 -5.88 8.38 14.67
CA MET A 1 -4.76 8.82 13.81
C MET A 1 -5.33 9.17 12.44
N ALA A 2 -4.70 10.09 11.71
CA ALA A 2 -5.06 10.43 10.34
C ALA A 2 -3.84 10.29 9.40
N THR A 3 -4.08 9.95 8.14
CA THR A 3 -3.03 9.57 7.18
C THR A 3 -2.99 10.54 6.00
N SER A 4 -2.55 10.06 4.82
CA SER A 4 -2.19 10.86 3.65
C SER A 4 -3.25 11.83 3.18
N PHE A 5 -4.55 11.52 3.29
CA PHE A 5 -5.60 12.45 2.88
C PHE A 5 -5.56 13.78 3.65
N LEU A 6 -5.38 13.75 4.97
CA LEU A 6 -5.25 14.99 5.77
C LEU A 6 -3.91 15.70 5.51
N ARG A 7 -2.88 15.00 5.02
CA ARG A 7 -1.58 15.62 4.66
C ARG A 7 -1.73 16.55 3.43
N LEU A 8 -2.72 16.32 2.58
CA LEU A 8 -3.00 17.09 1.36
C LEU A 8 -3.85 18.35 1.61
N LEU A 9 -4.49 18.47 2.77
CA LEU A 9 -5.33 19.60 3.11
C LEU A 9 -4.51 20.81 3.57
N GLU A 10 -5.06 22.00 3.37
CA GLU A 10 -4.55 23.22 4.00
C GLU A 10 -4.47 23.06 5.52
N GLU A 11 -3.43 23.64 6.13
CA GLU A 11 -3.15 23.47 7.56
C GLU A 11 -4.31 23.89 8.46
N SER A 12 -5.00 24.98 8.11
CA SER A 12 -6.17 25.49 8.85
C SER A 12 -7.34 24.49 8.85
N VAL A 13 -7.63 23.89 7.68
CA VAL A 13 -8.69 22.89 7.52
C VAL A 13 -8.33 21.62 8.26
N ARG A 14 -7.09 21.15 8.09
CA ARG A 14 -6.57 19.97 8.80
C ARG A 14 -6.69 20.13 10.31
N GLU A 15 -6.30 21.28 10.85
CA GLU A 15 -6.35 21.52 12.30
C GLU A 15 -7.80 21.65 12.81
N ALA A 16 -8.69 22.29 12.05
CA ALA A 16 -10.10 22.37 12.41
C ALA A 16 -10.74 20.97 12.53
N ILE A 17 -10.41 20.05 11.62
CA ILE A 17 -10.84 18.64 11.68
C ILE A 17 -10.27 17.96 12.93
N LEU A 18 -8.96 18.10 13.19
CA LEU A 18 -8.31 17.48 14.34
C LEU A 18 -8.88 17.98 15.68
N VAL A 19 -9.18 19.29 15.79
CA VAL A 19 -9.84 19.87 16.97
C VAL A 19 -11.22 19.24 17.19
N SER A 20 -12.00 19.05 16.12
CA SER A 20 -13.29 18.36 16.20
C SER A 20 -13.13 16.92 16.72
N CYS A 21 -12.16 16.17 16.19
CA CYS A 21 -11.87 14.81 16.65
C CYS A 21 -11.41 14.78 18.12
N ARG A 22 -10.52 15.69 18.53
CA ARG A 22 -10.04 15.78 19.93
C ARG A 22 -11.18 16.07 20.90
N ASN A 23 -12.11 16.95 20.53
CA ASN A 23 -13.30 17.23 21.33
C ASN A 23 -14.16 15.97 21.53
N ALA A 24 -14.43 15.22 20.46
CA ALA A 24 -15.19 13.97 20.53
C ALA A 24 -14.49 12.90 21.38
N LEU A 25 -13.18 12.72 21.19
CA LEU A 25 -12.40 11.73 21.93
C LEU A 25 -12.27 12.07 23.42
N ARG A 26 -12.11 13.36 23.77
CA ARG A 26 -12.16 13.82 25.17
C ARG A 26 -13.49 13.49 25.84
N ALA A 27 -14.59 13.58 25.12
CA ALA A 27 -15.92 13.30 25.64
C ALA A 27 -16.25 11.79 25.75
N SER A 28 -15.40 10.91 25.23
CA SER A 28 -15.70 9.48 25.11
C SER A 28 -15.66 8.69 26.42
N GLY A 29 -15.02 9.23 27.46
CA GLY A 29 -14.78 8.52 28.74
C GLY A 29 -13.56 7.59 28.73
N PHE A 30 -12.93 7.36 27.57
CA PHE A 30 -11.63 6.69 27.50
C PHE A 30 -10.50 7.65 27.87
N ARG A 31 -9.38 7.10 28.37
CA ARG A 31 -8.16 7.89 28.57
C ARG A 31 -7.71 8.44 27.22
N PHE A 32 -7.55 9.75 27.14
CA PHE A 32 -7.18 10.42 25.92
C PHE A 32 -6.33 11.67 26.18
N GLU A 33 -5.37 11.92 25.31
CA GLU A 33 -4.53 13.11 25.29
C GLU A 33 -4.56 13.72 23.88
N ASP A 34 -4.69 15.05 23.76
CA ASP A 34 -4.87 15.73 22.47
C ASP A 34 -3.72 15.45 21.48
N SER A 35 -2.51 15.20 21.99
CA SER A 35 -1.32 14.83 21.21
C SER A 35 -1.44 13.48 20.50
N TRP A 36 -2.34 12.60 20.95
CA TRP A 36 -2.57 11.27 20.35
C TRP A 36 -3.44 11.36 19.08
N ALA A 37 -4.27 12.40 18.96
CA ALA A 37 -5.00 12.72 17.73
C ALA A 37 -4.15 13.65 16.84
N LYS A 38 -3.33 13.03 16.00
CA LYS A 38 -2.45 13.71 15.05
C LYS A 38 -2.49 13.05 13.67
N VAL A 39 -2.00 13.79 12.67
CA VAL A 39 -1.62 13.22 11.37
C VAL A 39 -0.27 12.54 11.56
N ILE A 40 -0.19 11.26 11.22
CA ILE A 40 1.07 10.51 11.30
C ILE A 40 1.90 10.72 10.01
N PRO A 41 3.23 10.71 10.08
CA PRO A 41 4.08 10.52 8.91
C PRO A 41 3.70 9.25 8.15
N GLY A 42 3.92 9.22 6.83
CA GLY A 42 3.62 8.03 6.04
C GLY A 42 4.59 6.88 6.29
N SER A 43 5.83 7.19 6.67
CA SER A 43 6.80 6.18 7.13
C SER A 43 6.32 5.48 8.41
N ASP A 44 5.72 6.21 9.35
CA ASP A 44 5.11 5.64 10.56
C ASP A 44 3.96 4.70 10.21
N GLU A 45 3.11 5.05 9.24
CA GLU A 45 2.00 4.23 8.75
C GLU A 45 2.51 2.86 8.27
N GLY A 46 3.54 2.84 7.42
CA GLY A 46 4.18 1.61 6.97
C GLY A 46 4.85 0.81 8.09
N VAL A 47 5.50 1.47 9.06
CA VAL A 47 6.09 0.81 10.24
C VAL A 47 5.02 0.17 11.11
N TYR A 48 3.89 0.85 11.36
CA TYR A 48 2.80 0.27 12.15
C TYR A 48 2.18 -0.94 11.46
N ALA A 49 2.00 -0.89 10.14
CA ALA A 49 1.55 -2.04 9.36
C ALA A 49 2.55 -3.21 9.43
N TRP A 50 3.86 -2.92 9.34
CA TRP A 50 4.92 -3.92 9.45
C TRP A 50 4.96 -4.58 10.84
N VAL A 51 4.81 -3.78 11.91
CA VAL A 51 4.71 -4.29 13.29
C VAL A 51 3.46 -5.16 13.43
N ALA A 52 2.30 -4.71 12.96
CA ALA A 52 1.06 -5.49 13.06
C ALA A 52 1.18 -6.83 12.32
N ALA A 53 1.75 -6.82 11.10
CA ALA A 53 1.96 -8.01 10.31
C ALA A 53 2.89 -9.01 11.00
N ASN A 54 4.08 -8.56 11.40
CA ASN A 54 5.07 -9.44 12.00
C ASN A 54 4.72 -9.88 13.43
N TYR A 55 3.91 -9.09 14.15
CA TYR A 55 3.33 -9.51 15.42
C TYR A 55 2.39 -10.70 15.20
N ALA A 56 1.46 -10.57 14.26
CA ALA A 56 0.46 -11.61 14.02
C ALA A 56 1.08 -12.89 13.44
N MET A 57 2.16 -12.76 12.66
CA MET A 57 2.92 -13.88 12.10
C MET A 57 3.90 -14.50 13.09
N GLY A 58 4.06 -13.93 14.29
CA GLY A 58 4.99 -14.43 15.30
C GLY A 58 6.47 -14.29 14.93
N THR A 59 6.81 -13.42 13.98
CA THR A 59 8.19 -13.16 13.53
C THR A 59 8.86 -12.03 14.32
N LEU A 60 8.08 -11.16 14.98
CA LEU A 60 8.61 -10.14 15.89
C LEU A 60 9.32 -10.75 17.11
N GLY A 61 10.44 -10.13 17.49
CA GLY A 61 11.36 -10.62 18.51
C GLY A 61 12.35 -11.69 18.00
N GLY A 62 12.13 -12.23 16.80
CA GLY A 62 13.02 -13.22 16.16
C GLY A 62 13.99 -12.60 15.13
N ASP A 63 14.50 -13.46 14.26
CA ASP A 63 15.45 -13.11 13.19
C ASP A 63 14.89 -12.01 12.23
N PRO A 64 15.54 -10.84 12.12
CA PRO A 64 15.14 -9.76 11.22
C PRO A 64 14.91 -10.19 9.77
N HIS A 65 15.72 -11.12 9.24
CA HIS A 65 15.60 -11.55 7.83
C HIS A 65 14.43 -12.51 7.60
N LYS A 66 13.74 -12.96 8.66
CA LYS A 66 12.52 -13.78 8.57
C LYS A 66 11.24 -12.95 8.66
N THR A 67 11.36 -11.64 8.81
CA THR A 67 10.21 -10.74 8.84
C THR A 67 9.62 -10.58 7.44
N ILE A 68 8.35 -10.22 7.40
CA ILE A 68 7.60 -9.97 6.17
C ILE A 68 7.58 -8.46 5.94
N GLY A 69 7.96 -8.02 4.75
CA GLY A 69 7.81 -6.64 4.29
C GLY A 69 6.36 -6.28 4.02
N ILE A 70 6.05 -4.99 4.00
CA ILE A 70 4.72 -4.46 3.73
C ILE A 70 4.75 -3.61 2.48
N ILE A 71 3.78 -3.83 1.60
CA ILE A 71 3.43 -2.94 0.51
C ILE A 71 1.97 -2.52 0.70
N GLU A 72 1.74 -1.28 1.09
CA GLU A 72 0.38 -0.77 1.31
C GLU A 72 -0.01 0.15 0.17
N LEU A 73 -1.19 -0.07 -0.42
CA LEU A 73 -1.75 0.80 -1.45
C LEU A 73 -3.02 1.46 -0.93
N GLY A 74 -2.86 2.66 -0.37
CA GLY A 74 -3.98 3.51 0.05
C GLY A 74 -4.59 4.29 -1.11
N GLY A 75 -5.52 5.21 -0.79
CA GLY A 75 -6.15 6.08 -1.78
C GLY A 75 -5.25 7.23 -2.24
N ALA A 76 -4.50 7.85 -1.32
CA ALA A 76 -3.66 9.02 -1.61
C ALA A 76 -2.15 8.73 -1.59
N SER A 77 -1.71 7.67 -0.93
CA SER A 77 -0.30 7.25 -0.88
C SER A 77 -0.15 5.74 -1.01
N ALA A 78 1.05 5.31 -1.36
CA ALA A 78 1.52 3.94 -1.20
C ALA A 78 2.69 3.91 -0.20
N GLN A 79 2.87 2.82 0.52
CA GLN A 79 3.91 2.66 1.53
C GLN A 79 4.68 1.37 1.27
N LEU A 80 5.98 1.41 1.53
CA LEU A 80 6.88 0.27 1.44
C LEU A 80 7.74 0.22 2.69
N THR A 81 7.65 -0.88 3.43
CA THR A 81 8.40 -1.06 4.69
C THR A 81 8.94 -2.48 4.83
N PHE A 82 10.24 -2.64 5.00
CA PHE A 82 10.88 -3.95 5.16
C PHE A 82 12.26 -3.82 5.81
N VAL A 83 12.79 -4.93 6.33
CA VAL A 83 14.19 -5.01 6.78
C VAL A 83 15.08 -5.07 5.55
N SER A 84 16.07 -4.18 5.46
CA SER A 84 17.05 -4.14 4.37
C SER A 84 18.46 -4.30 4.91
N ASP A 85 19.28 -5.04 4.17
CA ASP A 85 20.71 -5.24 4.46
C ASP A 85 21.59 -4.19 3.79
N GLU A 86 20.98 -3.32 2.98
CA GLU A 86 21.66 -2.21 2.31
C GLU A 86 21.91 -1.03 3.25
N VAL A 87 22.90 -0.20 2.91
CA VAL A 87 23.12 1.07 3.62
C VAL A 87 22.03 2.06 3.21
N LEU A 88 21.09 2.29 4.11
CA LEU A 88 19.94 3.16 3.87
C LEU A 88 20.28 4.65 4.14
N PRO A 89 19.72 5.59 3.35
CA PRO A 89 19.68 6.99 3.73
C PRO A 89 19.00 7.19 5.08
N LEU A 90 19.48 8.14 5.89
CA LEU A 90 19.01 8.33 7.27
C LEU A 90 17.51 8.67 7.32
N GLU A 91 17.02 9.39 6.31
CA GLU A 91 15.61 9.80 6.21
C GLU A 91 14.66 8.63 5.92
N LEU A 92 15.17 7.53 5.36
CA LEU A 92 14.42 6.34 4.97
C LEU A 92 14.65 5.16 5.94
N SER A 93 15.58 5.32 6.88
CA SER A 93 15.97 4.30 7.86
C SER A 93 15.30 4.55 9.20
N THR A 94 14.50 3.59 9.66
CA THR A 94 13.86 3.61 10.98
C THR A 94 14.31 2.42 11.81
N ASN A 95 14.88 2.66 13.00
CA ASN A 95 15.17 1.59 13.94
C ASN A 95 13.95 1.33 14.83
N PHE A 96 13.53 0.07 14.88
CA PHE A 96 12.46 -0.39 15.76
C PHE A 96 12.98 -1.51 16.67
N THR A 97 12.74 -1.41 17.97
CA THR A 97 13.20 -2.42 18.94
C THR A 97 12.00 -3.10 19.59
N PHE A 98 12.00 -4.44 19.58
CA PHE A 98 10.99 -5.27 20.24
C PHE A 98 11.68 -6.37 21.06
N GLY A 99 11.52 -6.32 22.38
CA GLY A 99 12.30 -7.15 23.30
C GLY A 99 13.79 -6.79 23.22
N GLU A 100 14.62 -7.79 22.94
CA GLU A 100 16.08 -7.63 22.78
C GLU A 100 16.51 -7.43 21.32
N THR A 101 15.56 -7.50 20.38
CA THR A 101 15.85 -7.44 18.94
C THR A 101 15.59 -6.06 18.39
N THR A 102 16.58 -5.51 17.67
CA THR A 102 16.44 -4.26 16.91
C THR A 102 16.41 -4.55 15.43
N TYR A 103 15.43 -3.95 14.75
CA TYR A 103 15.20 -4.03 13.31
C TYR A 103 15.57 -2.68 12.69
N THR A 104 16.41 -2.70 11.65
CA THR A 104 16.65 -1.54 10.80
C THR A 104 15.74 -1.65 9.59
N LEU A 105 14.70 -0.82 9.56
CA LEU A 105 13.66 -0.82 8.55
C LEU A 105 13.95 0.24 7.51
N TYR A 106 13.89 -0.13 6.23
CA TYR A 106 13.52 0.82 5.20
C TYR A 106 12.04 1.13 5.36
N SER A 107 11.68 2.41 5.43
CA SER A 107 10.28 2.84 5.39
C SER A 107 10.12 4.12 4.58
N ASN A 108 9.29 4.05 3.55
CA ASN A 108 8.98 5.21 2.72
C ASN A 108 7.48 5.27 2.39
N SER A 109 6.99 6.49 2.20
CA SER A 109 5.61 6.78 1.80
C SER A 109 5.60 7.64 0.54
N PHE A 110 5.13 7.04 -0.54
CA PHE A 110 5.00 7.65 -1.85
C PHE A 110 3.66 8.39 -1.92
N LEU A 111 3.64 9.66 -1.52
CA LEU A 111 2.47 10.51 -1.65
C LEU A 111 2.13 10.70 -3.14
N ASN A 112 0.85 10.74 -3.47
CA ASN A 112 0.29 10.77 -4.83
C ASN A 112 0.39 9.46 -5.62
N PHE A 113 1.02 8.42 -5.07
CA PHE A 113 1.01 7.06 -5.63
C PHE A 113 -0.08 6.17 -5.01
N GLY A 114 -0.98 6.73 -4.19
CA GLY A 114 -2.20 6.03 -3.83
C GLY A 114 -3.12 5.89 -5.04
N GLN A 115 -3.98 4.88 -5.03
CA GLN A 115 -4.77 4.51 -6.20
C GLN A 115 -5.66 5.65 -6.74
N ASN A 116 -6.36 6.38 -5.86
CA ASN A 116 -7.22 7.48 -6.27
C ASN A 116 -6.38 8.65 -6.81
N ALA A 117 -5.31 9.01 -6.09
CA ALA A 117 -4.42 10.08 -6.51
C ALA A 117 -3.74 9.77 -7.86
N ALA A 118 -3.33 8.52 -8.08
CA ALA A 118 -2.76 8.06 -9.34
C ALA A 118 -3.80 8.08 -10.47
N GLN A 119 -5.06 7.70 -10.18
CA GLN A 119 -6.13 7.76 -11.18
C GLN A 119 -6.45 9.19 -11.59
N ASP A 120 -6.52 10.12 -10.63
CA ASP A 120 -6.77 11.52 -10.89
C ASP A 120 -5.58 12.17 -11.61
N SER A 121 -4.34 11.85 -11.20
CA SER A 121 -3.13 12.29 -11.89
C SER A 121 -3.07 11.76 -13.32
N TYR A 122 -3.41 10.49 -13.57
CA TYR A 122 -3.47 9.94 -14.93
C TYR A 122 -4.50 10.66 -15.81
N ARG A 123 -5.68 10.99 -15.27
CA ARG A 123 -6.69 11.79 -15.97
C ARG A 123 -6.18 13.18 -16.34
N GLU A 124 -5.32 13.77 -15.51
CA GLU A 124 -4.67 15.04 -15.79
C GLU A 124 -3.44 14.91 -16.71
N MET A 125 -2.66 13.82 -16.62
CA MET A 125 -1.53 13.49 -17.51
C MET A 125 -1.98 13.12 -18.93
N LEU A 126 -3.22 12.62 -19.12
CA LEU A 126 -3.80 12.53 -20.46
C LEU A 126 -3.91 13.92 -21.14
N LYS A 127 -3.69 15.01 -20.39
CA LYS A 127 -3.59 16.39 -20.89
C LYS A 127 -2.15 16.93 -20.95
N SER A 128 -1.13 16.23 -20.45
CA SER A 128 0.28 16.65 -20.56
C SER A 128 1.30 15.49 -20.49
N ARG A 129 2.35 15.56 -21.32
CA ARG A 129 3.47 14.60 -21.33
C ARG A 129 4.66 15.16 -20.56
N GLU A 130 5.11 14.48 -19.51
CA GLU A 130 6.42 14.74 -18.89
C GLU A 130 7.36 13.52 -18.95
N ARG A 131 8.67 13.79 -18.90
CA ARG A 131 9.80 12.84 -19.04
C ARG A 131 10.56 12.70 -17.72
N CYS A 132 11.05 11.49 -17.40
CA CYS A 132 11.99 11.26 -16.28
C CYS A 132 13.39 11.81 -16.63
N GLU A 133 14.01 12.53 -15.69
CA GLU A 133 15.31 13.20 -15.84
C GLU A 133 16.50 12.39 -15.28
N TYR A 134 16.29 11.20 -14.72
CA TYR A 134 17.34 10.38 -14.07
C TYR A 134 17.65 9.07 -14.82
N GLN A 135 18.85 8.52 -14.56
CA GLN A 135 19.38 7.33 -15.24
C GLN A 135 18.63 6.03 -14.86
N ARG A 136 18.02 5.98 -13.66
CA ARG A 136 17.01 5.00 -13.22
C ARG A 136 16.01 5.71 -12.30
N CYS A 137 14.73 5.65 -12.63
CA CYS A 137 13.61 6.16 -11.83
C CYS A 137 12.80 4.92 -11.39
N HIS A 138 12.65 4.67 -10.08
CA HIS A 138 11.73 3.66 -9.55
C HIS A 138 10.67 4.41 -8.72
N LEU A 139 9.39 4.27 -9.08
CA LEU A 139 8.30 5.07 -8.49
C LEU A 139 8.57 6.58 -8.52
N GLY A 140 8.67 7.14 -9.73
CA GLY A 140 9.10 8.53 -9.92
C GLY A 140 10.60 8.68 -9.64
N SER A 141 10.99 9.67 -8.83
CA SER A 141 12.40 9.99 -8.52
C SER A 141 12.89 9.40 -7.19
N ASN A 142 12.23 8.38 -6.65
CA ASN A 142 12.51 7.88 -5.30
C ASN A 142 13.52 6.73 -5.31
N PHE A 143 14.35 6.67 -4.27
CA PHE A 143 15.21 5.51 -4.01
C PHE A 143 14.38 4.38 -3.41
N VAL A 144 14.53 3.17 -3.94
CA VAL A 144 13.95 1.94 -3.40
C VAL A 144 15.06 0.87 -3.41
N PRO A 145 15.40 0.26 -2.27
CA PRO A 145 16.35 -0.85 -2.21
C PRO A 145 15.83 -2.08 -2.95
N GLU A 146 16.68 -3.07 -3.21
CA GLU A 146 16.23 -4.33 -3.79
C GLU A 146 15.22 -5.03 -2.87
N LEU A 147 14.09 -5.45 -3.44
CA LEU A 147 13.06 -6.18 -2.71
C LEU A 147 13.53 -7.62 -2.47
N LEU A 148 13.87 -7.93 -1.22
CA LEU A 148 14.27 -9.27 -0.78
C LEU A 148 13.30 -9.78 0.29
N GLY A 149 12.98 -11.08 0.24
CA GLY A 149 12.13 -11.73 1.23
C GLY A 149 10.63 -11.66 0.93
N HIS A 150 9.79 -12.02 1.91
CA HIS A 150 8.34 -12.09 1.68
C HIS A 150 7.67 -10.76 1.94
N PHE A 151 6.66 -10.42 1.15
CA PHE A 151 5.91 -9.16 1.26
C PHE A 151 4.42 -9.42 1.38
N LEU A 152 3.77 -8.65 2.24
CA LEU A 152 2.32 -8.60 2.37
C LEU A 152 1.82 -7.30 1.73
N ALA A 153 1.01 -7.46 0.68
CA ALA A 153 0.31 -6.40 0.00
C ALA A 153 -1.06 -6.14 0.65
N THR A 154 -1.30 -4.93 1.13
CA THR A 154 -2.48 -4.58 1.95
C THR A 154 -3.41 -3.59 1.23
N GLU A 155 -4.57 -3.32 1.83
CA GLU A 155 -5.54 -2.30 1.35
C GLU A 155 -6.02 -2.54 -0.09
N ASN A 156 -5.84 -1.59 -1.02
CA ASN A 156 -6.39 -1.72 -2.37
C ASN A 156 -5.87 -2.94 -3.14
N PHE A 157 -4.68 -3.46 -2.82
CA PHE A 157 -4.26 -4.75 -3.36
C PHE A 157 -5.23 -5.87 -2.99
N TYR A 158 -5.67 -5.93 -1.73
CA TYR A 158 -6.64 -6.91 -1.24
C TYR A 158 -8.02 -6.70 -1.86
N PHE A 159 -8.54 -5.47 -1.86
CA PHE A 159 -9.88 -5.22 -2.40
C PHE A 159 -9.97 -5.54 -3.89
N THR A 160 -8.93 -5.21 -4.67
CA THR A 160 -8.86 -5.51 -6.10
C THR A 160 -8.70 -7.00 -6.36
N SER A 161 -7.81 -7.68 -5.63
CA SER A 161 -7.69 -9.15 -5.69
C SER A 161 -9.02 -9.84 -5.39
N LYS A 162 -9.73 -9.38 -4.36
CA LYS A 162 -11.02 -9.93 -3.94
C LYS A 162 -12.10 -9.71 -4.99
N PHE A 163 -12.14 -8.53 -5.60
CA PHE A 163 -13.09 -8.23 -6.68
C PHE A 163 -12.92 -9.18 -7.87
N PHE A 164 -11.68 -9.47 -8.27
CA PHE A 164 -11.38 -10.38 -9.37
C PHE A 164 -11.41 -11.87 -8.98
N GLY A 165 -11.62 -12.20 -7.70
CA GLY A 165 -11.60 -13.58 -7.22
C GLY A 165 -10.22 -14.24 -7.30
N LEU A 166 -9.15 -13.43 -7.26
CA LEU A 166 -7.77 -13.93 -7.27
C LEU A 166 -7.42 -14.55 -5.91
N ASP A 167 -6.64 -15.64 -5.95
CA ASP A 167 -6.24 -16.41 -4.78
C ASP A 167 -4.72 -16.35 -4.52
N ARG A 168 -4.23 -17.12 -3.54
CA ARG A 168 -2.82 -17.05 -3.08
C ARG A 168 -1.81 -17.50 -4.12
N SER A 169 -2.26 -18.25 -5.11
CA SER A 169 -1.44 -18.72 -6.23
C SER A 169 -1.46 -17.76 -7.40
N SER A 170 -2.32 -16.74 -7.36
CA SER A 170 -2.39 -15.72 -8.38
C SER A 170 -1.14 -14.84 -8.40
N SER A 171 -0.70 -14.57 -9.61
CA SER A 171 0.47 -13.78 -9.97
C SER A 171 0.04 -12.42 -10.53
N LEU A 172 1.00 -11.54 -10.85
CA LEU A 172 0.67 -10.29 -11.52
C LEU A 172 0.12 -10.51 -12.93
N SER A 173 0.49 -11.61 -13.60
CA SER A 173 -0.15 -12.01 -14.86
C SER A 173 -1.66 -12.22 -14.72
N ASP A 174 -2.12 -12.75 -13.59
CA ASP A 174 -3.56 -12.94 -13.35
C ASP A 174 -4.28 -11.60 -13.16
N PHE A 175 -3.63 -10.60 -12.55
CA PHE A 175 -4.15 -9.22 -12.52
C PHE A 175 -4.26 -8.61 -13.92
N VAL A 176 -3.27 -8.84 -14.79
CA VAL A 176 -3.33 -8.38 -16.20
C VAL A 176 -4.54 -8.99 -16.90
N VAL A 177 -4.68 -10.31 -16.85
CA VAL A 177 -5.76 -11.02 -17.53
C VAL A 177 -7.14 -10.59 -16.99
N ALA A 178 -7.30 -10.54 -15.66
CA ALA A 178 -8.56 -10.14 -15.04
C ALA A 178 -8.91 -8.68 -15.35
N GLY A 179 -7.92 -7.79 -15.33
CA GLY A 179 -8.03 -6.40 -15.72
C GLY A 179 -8.51 -6.22 -17.17
N GLU A 180 -7.82 -6.86 -18.12
CA GLU A 180 -8.19 -6.82 -19.53
C GLU A 180 -9.60 -7.34 -19.78
N GLN A 181 -9.99 -8.43 -19.10
CA GLN A 181 -11.35 -8.98 -19.22
C GLN A 181 -12.42 -8.01 -18.71
N LEU A 182 -12.15 -7.26 -17.64
CA LEU A 182 -13.08 -6.26 -17.14
C LEU A 182 -13.12 -5.02 -18.04
N CYS A 183 -11.95 -4.48 -18.37
CA CYS A 183 -11.80 -3.23 -19.14
C CYS A 183 -12.36 -3.34 -20.56
N ASN A 184 -12.36 -4.53 -21.17
CA ASN A 184 -12.87 -4.76 -22.54
C ASN A 184 -14.36 -5.13 -22.59
N LYS A 185 -15.07 -5.23 -21.46
CA LYS A 185 -16.51 -5.54 -21.44
C LYS A 185 -17.36 -4.30 -21.53
N ASP A 186 -18.48 -4.41 -22.25
CA ASP A 186 -19.50 -3.38 -22.28
C ASP A 186 -20.16 -3.17 -20.91
N LEU A 187 -20.45 -1.92 -20.57
CA LEU A 187 -21.11 -1.55 -19.31
C LEU A 187 -22.45 -2.28 -19.10
N SER A 188 -23.21 -2.53 -20.16
CA SER A 188 -24.47 -3.29 -20.09
C SER A 188 -24.25 -4.72 -19.58
N THR A 189 -23.20 -5.40 -20.05
CA THR A 189 -22.81 -6.74 -19.63
C THR A 189 -22.31 -6.73 -18.19
N LEU A 190 -21.50 -5.72 -17.82
CA LEU A 190 -20.97 -5.59 -16.47
C LEU A 190 -22.08 -5.37 -15.44
N ARG A 191 -23.05 -4.50 -15.71
CA ARG A 191 -24.20 -4.26 -14.82
C ARG A 191 -25.05 -5.51 -14.58
N GLN A 192 -25.15 -6.40 -15.57
CA GLN A 192 -25.85 -7.69 -15.41
C GLN A 192 -25.02 -8.71 -14.63
N THR A 193 -23.70 -8.69 -14.79
CA THR A 193 -22.78 -9.63 -14.15
C THR A 193 -22.54 -9.27 -12.68
N TYR A 194 -22.40 -7.97 -12.36
CA TYR A 194 -22.02 -7.45 -11.06
C TYR A 194 -23.12 -6.55 -10.48
N LEU A 195 -24.21 -7.16 -10.04
CA LEU A 195 -25.45 -6.46 -9.63
C LEU A 195 -25.28 -5.43 -8.50
N ASN A 196 -24.23 -5.55 -7.68
CA ASN A 196 -23.97 -4.68 -6.53
C ASN A 196 -22.86 -3.64 -6.78
N HIS A 197 -22.44 -3.44 -8.04
CA HIS A 197 -21.36 -2.52 -8.39
C HIS A 197 -21.85 -1.45 -9.37
N SER A 198 -21.30 -0.26 -9.21
CA SER A 198 -21.56 0.89 -10.08
C SER A 198 -20.59 0.93 -11.26
N ASP A 199 -20.91 1.74 -12.26
CA ASP A 199 -20.00 2.03 -13.38
C ASP A 199 -18.66 2.61 -12.90
N GLU A 200 -18.70 3.41 -11.83
CA GLU A 200 -17.50 3.97 -11.21
C GLU A 200 -16.63 2.87 -10.59
N ASP A 201 -17.24 1.85 -9.98
CA ASP A 201 -16.50 0.70 -9.45
C ASP A 201 -15.80 -0.08 -10.57
N PHE A 202 -16.46 -0.28 -11.73
CA PHE A 202 -15.83 -0.95 -12.87
C PHE A 202 -14.64 -0.15 -13.42
N SER A 203 -14.80 1.17 -13.56
CA SER A 203 -13.70 2.06 -13.95
C SER A 203 -12.55 2.01 -12.94
N ARG A 204 -12.88 1.98 -11.64
CA ARG A 204 -11.91 1.89 -10.55
C ARG A 204 -11.16 0.58 -10.56
N TYR A 205 -11.83 -0.58 -10.69
CA TYR A 205 -11.14 -1.88 -10.70
C TYR A 205 -10.36 -2.13 -12.00
N CYS A 206 -10.85 -1.61 -13.14
CA CYS A 206 -10.10 -1.60 -14.39
C CYS A 206 -8.78 -0.82 -14.21
N PHE A 207 -8.85 0.42 -13.71
CA PHE A 207 -7.65 1.20 -13.42
C PHE A 207 -6.76 0.52 -12.36
N SER A 208 -7.34 0.01 -11.28
CA SER A 208 -6.61 -0.62 -10.18
C SER A 208 -5.78 -1.81 -10.64
N SER A 209 -6.34 -2.69 -11.48
CA SER A 209 -5.59 -3.84 -12.03
C SER A 209 -4.34 -3.40 -12.79
N ALA A 210 -4.48 -2.44 -13.71
CA ALA A 210 -3.38 -1.90 -14.49
C ALA A 210 -2.37 -1.16 -13.60
N TYR A 211 -2.85 -0.38 -12.64
CA TYR A 211 -1.99 0.39 -11.73
C TYR A 211 -1.19 -0.50 -10.80
N ILE A 212 -1.79 -1.56 -10.26
CA ILE A 212 -1.10 -2.56 -9.43
C ILE A 212 0.05 -3.21 -10.20
N VAL A 213 -0.20 -3.60 -11.47
CA VAL A 213 0.84 -4.18 -12.33
C VAL A 213 1.93 -3.15 -12.62
N ALA A 214 1.59 -1.92 -12.99
CA ALA A 214 2.58 -0.88 -13.24
C ALA A 214 3.42 -0.55 -11.98
N LEU A 215 2.77 -0.48 -10.82
CA LEU A 215 3.41 -0.22 -9.54
C LEU A 215 4.40 -1.34 -9.17
N LEU A 216 3.99 -2.60 -9.26
CA LEU A 216 4.81 -3.72 -8.81
C LEU A 216 5.80 -4.19 -9.89
N HIS A 217 5.35 -4.41 -11.12
CA HIS A 217 6.20 -4.91 -12.19
C HIS A 217 7.11 -3.83 -12.76
N ASP A 218 6.51 -2.77 -13.32
CA ASP A 218 7.27 -1.77 -14.09
C ASP A 218 8.17 -0.92 -13.19
N ASN A 219 7.69 -0.58 -11.99
CA ASN A 219 8.42 0.30 -11.07
C ASN A 219 9.25 -0.43 -10.03
N LEU A 220 8.75 -1.53 -9.46
CA LEU A 220 9.44 -2.27 -8.39
C LEU A 220 10.13 -3.55 -8.87
N GLY A 221 10.03 -3.89 -10.15
CA GLY A 221 10.76 -5.00 -10.76
C GLY A 221 10.23 -6.40 -10.41
N VAL A 222 9.00 -6.49 -9.88
CA VAL A 222 8.36 -7.76 -9.51
C VAL A 222 7.97 -8.53 -10.78
N PRO A 223 8.42 -9.77 -11.01
CA PRO A 223 8.05 -10.56 -12.18
C PRO A 223 6.54 -10.73 -12.34
N LEU A 224 6.08 -10.80 -13.60
CA LEU A 224 4.69 -11.08 -13.91
C LEU A 224 4.26 -12.48 -13.46
N ASP A 225 5.09 -13.48 -13.81
CA ASP A 225 4.90 -14.88 -13.46
C ASP A 225 5.82 -15.27 -12.30
N ASP A 226 5.24 -15.44 -11.11
CA ASP A 226 6.03 -15.76 -9.92
C ASP A 226 6.10 -17.29 -9.71
N LYS A 227 7.20 -17.89 -10.18
CA LYS A 227 7.57 -19.28 -9.86
C LYS A 227 8.91 -19.39 -9.13
N ARG A 228 9.53 -18.28 -8.69
CA ARG A 228 10.89 -18.29 -8.13
C ARG A 228 10.97 -17.71 -6.72
N GLN A 229 11.51 -18.53 -5.82
CA GLN A 229 11.52 -18.46 -4.35
C GLN A 229 12.24 -17.24 -3.68
N ALA A 230 12.61 -16.18 -4.40
CA ALA A 230 13.42 -15.09 -3.82
C ALA A 230 12.59 -14.05 -3.05
N TYR A 231 11.34 -13.82 -3.47
CA TYR A 231 10.34 -13.05 -2.74
C TYR A 231 8.93 -13.52 -3.13
N HIS A 232 7.93 -13.21 -2.30
CA HIS A 232 6.53 -13.55 -2.59
C HIS A 232 5.65 -12.42 -2.08
N ILE A 233 4.90 -11.77 -2.98
CA ILE A 233 3.89 -10.79 -2.60
C ILE A 233 2.56 -11.51 -2.38
N ARG A 234 1.92 -11.31 -1.23
CA ARG A 234 0.63 -11.92 -0.89
C ARG A 234 -0.36 -10.85 -0.48
N THR A 235 -1.63 -10.96 -0.88
CA THR A 235 -2.65 -10.02 -0.40
C THR A 235 -3.18 -10.38 0.99
N LEU A 236 -3.74 -9.39 1.69
CA LEU A 236 -4.27 -9.53 3.07
C LEU A 236 -5.32 -10.65 3.26
N SER A 237 -5.97 -11.12 2.20
CA SER A 237 -6.88 -12.28 2.21
C SER A 237 -6.25 -13.52 2.85
N PHE A 238 -4.93 -13.65 2.76
CA PHE A 238 -4.18 -14.80 3.27
C PHE A 238 -3.71 -14.61 4.71
N PHE A 239 -3.49 -13.36 5.12
CA PHE A 239 -3.10 -13.00 6.48
C PHE A 239 -4.12 -13.52 7.50
N LEU A 240 -5.42 -13.38 7.22
CA LEU A 240 -6.47 -13.86 8.12
C LEU A 240 -6.55 -15.39 8.23
N SER A 241 -6.23 -16.13 7.16
CA SER A 241 -6.27 -17.60 7.17
C SER A 241 -5.05 -18.27 7.83
N GLU A 242 -3.92 -17.57 7.93
CA GLU A 242 -2.72 -18.08 8.64
C GLU A 242 -2.79 -17.77 10.15
N ILE A 243 -3.50 -16.71 10.55
CA ILE A 243 -3.71 -16.33 11.95
C ILE A 243 -4.88 -17.12 12.58
N TYR A 244 -5.89 -17.46 11.80
CA TYR A 244 -7.05 -18.25 12.23
C TYR A 244 -7.19 -19.51 11.35
N PRO A 245 -6.52 -20.63 11.70
CA PRO A 245 -6.61 -21.89 10.96
C PRO A 245 -7.96 -22.60 11.10
#